data_AF-T2JS70-F1
#
_entry.id   AF-T2JS70-F1
#
_cell.length_a   1.000
_cell.length_b   1.000
_cell.length_c   1.000
_cell.angle_alpha   90.00
_cell.angle_beta   90.00
_cell.angle_gamma   90.00
#
_symmetry.space_group_name_H-M   'P 1'
#
loop_
_entity.id
_entity.type
_entity.pdbx_description
1 polymer ?
#
loop_
_entity_poly.entity_id
_entity_poly.type
_entity_poly.pdbx_seq_one_letter_code
_entity_poly.pdbx_strand_id
1 'polypeptide(L)' 'MENNSISTEFSQFLQQEMALSRDDLAVVIKNRRQPGDPIPMLLWQYGLISLGELQRIWDWLDAQIQFQAP' A
#
# COMPACT_ATOMS: atom_id res chain seq x y z
N MET A 1 6.55 -16.74 11.25
CA MET A 1 6.43 -15.39 11.83
C MET A 1 6.28 -14.43 10.66
N GLU A 2 5.34 -13.50 10.79
CA GLU A 2 4.65 -12.82 9.70
C GLU A 2 5.55 -11.92 8.82
N ASN A 3 5.69 -12.25 7.53
CA ASN A 3 6.28 -11.36 6.51
C ASN A 3 5.18 -10.53 5.85
N ASN A 4 4.40 -9.77 6.63
CA ASN A 4 3.32 -8.91 6.11
C ASN A 4 3.56 -7.42 6.43
N SER A 5 4.81 -7.06 6.73
CA SER A 5 5.19 -5.72 7.13
C SER A 5 5.30 -4.82 5.91
N ILE A 6 4.26 -4.02 5.66
CA ILE A 6 4.40 -2.81 4.86
C ILE A 6 5.53 -1.96 5.45
N SER A 7 6.42 -1.45 4.59
CA SER A 7 7.51 -0.56 5.02
C SER A 7 6.93 0.68 5.71
N THR A 8 7.64 1.22 6.70
CA THR A 8 7.20 2.41 7.44
C THR A 8 6.92 3.58 6.50
N GLU A 9 7.77 3.80 5.50
CA GLU A 9 7.59 4.86 4.49
C GLU A 9 6.31 4.70 3.69
N PHE A 10 6.01 3.46 3.26
CA PHE A 10 4.78 3.17 2.53
C PHE A 10 3.55 3.41 3.40
N SER A 11 3.61 3.02 4.67
CA SER A 11 2.51 3.30 5.61
C SER A 11 2.31 4.81 5.85
N GLN A 12 3.38 5.60 5.87
CA GLN A 12 3.30 7.05 6.02
C GLN A 12 2.73 7.72 4.77
N PHE A 13 3.18 7.31 3.58
CA PHE A 13 2.63 7.78 2.31
C PHE A 13 1.11 7.54 2.25
N LEU A 14 0.66 6.33 2.56
CA LEU A 14 -0.78 6.01 2.57
C LEU A 14 -1.57 6.85 3.58
N GLN A 15 -1.02 7.11 4.77
CA GLN A 15 -1.67 7.94 5.78
C GLN A 15 -1.70 9.43 5.41
N GLN A 16 -0.64 9.95 4.78
CA GLN A 16 -0.52 11.37 4.46
C GLN A 16 -1.17 11.75 3.13
N GLU A 17 -0.87 11.00 2.06
CA GLU A 17 -1.31 11.32 0.71
C GLU A 17 -2.70 10.76 0.39
N MET A 18 -3.04 9.59 0.93
CA MET A 18 -4.33 8.91 0.67
C MET A 18 -5.32 9.07 1.83
N ALA A 19 -4.94 9.79 2.91
CA ALA A 19 -5.74 9.97 4.12
C ALA A 19 -6.27 8.66 4.74
N LEU A 20 -5.59 7.54 4.49
CA LEU A 20 -6.00 6.23 4.99
C LEU A 20 -5.68 6.11 6.48
N SER A 21 -6.65 5.67 7.28
CA SER A 21 -6.38 5.42 8.69
C SER A 21 -5.65 4.10 8.88
N ARG A 22 -4.98 3.97 10.03
CA ARG A 22 -4.31 2.72 10.40
C ARG A 22 -5.27 1.53 10.43
N ASP A 23 -6.52 1.76 10.80
CA ASP A 23 -7.59 0.74 10.80
C ASP A 23 -7.91 0.24 9.39
N ASP A 24 -8.02 1.13 8.40
CA ASP A 24 -8.26 0.76 7.00
C ASP A 24 -7.13 -0.12 6.45
N LEU A 25 -5.88 0.26 6.75
CA LEU A 25 -4.70 -0.53 6.39
C LEU A 25 -4.71 -1.89 7.11
N ALA A 26 -5.06 -1.94 8.38
CA ALA A 26 -5.11 -3.17 9.16
C ALA A 26 -6.15 -4.15 8.61
N VAL A 27 -7.32 -3.67 8.18
CA VAL A 27 -8.34 -4.49 7.53
C VAL A 27 -7.78 -5.17 6.28
N VAL A 28 -7.13 -4.40 5.41
CA VAL A 28 -6.55 -4.92 4.16
C VAL A 28 -5.41 -5.91 4.40
N ILE A 29 -4.53 -5.62 5.36
CA ILE A 29 -3.41 -6.49 5.72
C ILE A 29 -3.92 -7.82 6.30
N LYS A 30 -4.95 -7.75 7.15
CA LYS A 30 -5.55 -8.93 7.80
C LYS A 30 -6.35 -9.79 6.81
N ASN A 31 -7.00 -9.17 5.84
CA ASN A 31 -7.78 -9.84 4.81
C ASN A 31 -6.97 -10.23 3.55
N ARG A 32 -5.63 -10.14 3.57
CA ARG A 32 -4.83 -10.68 2.46
C ARG A 32 -5.09 -12.18 2.32
N ARG A 33 -5.49 -12.61 1.13
CA ARG A 33 -5.69 -14.03 0.83
C ARG A 33 -4.36 -14.74 0.60
N GLN A 34 -3.42 -14.06 -0.03
CA GLN A 34 -2.09 -14.58 -0.27
C GLN A 34 -1.02 -13.60 0.21
N PRO A 35 0.11 -14.08 0.76
CA PRO A 35 1.22 -13.24 1.20
C PRO A 35 1.87 -12.42 0.07
N GLY A 36 1.64 -12.82 -1.19
CA GLY A 36 2.10 -12.09 -2.38
C GLY A 36 1.09 -11.10 -2.97
N ASP A 37 -0.12 -10.97 -2.41
CA ASP A 37 -1.11 -10.03 -2.94
C ASP A 37 -0.63 -8.59 -2.72
N PRO A 38 -0.54 -7.77 -3.79
CA PRO A 38 -0.10 -6.38 -3.67
C PRO A 38 -1.14 -5.58 -2.88
N ILE A 39 -0.70 -4.93 -1.79
CA ILE A 39 -1.53 -4.02 -0.99
C ILE A 39 -2.29 -2.99 -1.84
N PRO A 40 -1.68 -2.35 -2.85
CA PRO A 40 -2.39 -1.37 -3.69
C PRO A 40 -3.65 -1.97 -4.34
N MET A 41 -3.56 -3.18 -4.90
CA MET A 41 -4.72 -3.86 -5.51
C MET A 41 -5.82 -4.15 -4.48
N LEU A 42 -5.44 -4.50 -3.25
CA LEU A 42 -6.41 -4.81 -2.22
C LEU A 42 -7.12 -3.54 -1.76
N LEU A 43 -6.38 -2.45 -1.51
CA LEU A 43 -6.97 -1.14 -1.18
C LEU A 43 -8.06 -0.74 -2.20
N TRP A 44 -7.77 -0.92 -3.50
CA TRP A 44 -8.74 -0.63 -4.56
C TRP A 44 -9.92 -1.60 -4.57
N GLN A 45 -9.69 -2.91 -4.40
CA GLN A 45 -10.76 -3.91 -4.33
C GLN A 45 -11.72 -3.68 -3.14
N TYR A 46 -11.20 -3.18 -2.02
CA TYR A 46 -12.00 -2.80 -0.85
C TYR A 46 -12.67 -1.43 -1.00
N GLY A 47 -12.41 -0.70 -2.08
CA GLY A 47 -12.96 0.64 -2.32
C GLY A 47 -12.39 1.71 -1.38
N LEU A 48 -11.24 1.46 -0.76
CA LEU A 48 -10.55 2.42 0.12
C LEU A 48 -9.85 3.52 -0.67
N ILE A 49 -9.54 3.25 -1.94
CA ILE A 49 -8.88 4.19 -2.85
C ILE A 49 -9.52 4.15 -4.23
N SER A 50 -9.40 5.26 -4.94
CA SER A 50 -9.80 5.40 -6.34
C SER A 50 -8.74 4.87 -7.31
N LEU A 51 -9.10 4.67 -8.59
CA LEU A 51 -8.13 4.27 -9.61
C LEU A 51 -6.97 5.28 -9.78
N GLY A 52 -7.25 6.58 -9.65
CA GLY A 52 -6.21 7.62 -9.70
C GLY A 52 -5.24 7.57 -8.51
N GLU A 53 -5.74 7.23 -7.32
CA GLU A 53 -4.94 7.02 -6.11
C GLU A 53 -4.11 5.74 -6.20
N LEU A 54 -4.71 4.67 -6.74
CA LEU A 54 -4.00 3.44 -7.07
C LEU A 54 -2.80 3.72 -7.97
N GLN A 55 -2.99 4.54 -9.00
CA GLN A 55 -1.91 4.90 -9.92
C GLN A 55 -0.80 5.71 -9.24
N ARG A 56 -1.13 6.65 -8.33
CA ARG A 56 -0.12 7.37 -7.53
C ARG A 56 0.67 6.45 -6.61
N ILE A 57 0.01 5.46 -6.01
CA ILE A 57 0.68 4.46 -5.18
C ILE A 57 1.70 3.68 -6.02
N TRP A 58 1.34 3.28 -7.23
CA TRP A 58 2.28 2.59 -8.13
C TRP A 58 3.44 3.48 -8.56
N ASP A 59 3.19 4.74 -8.90
CA ASP A 59 4.22 5.72 -9.24
C ASP A 59 5.20 5.93 -8.08
N TRP A 60 4.69 6.07 -6.86
CA TRP A 60 5.51 6.17 -5.66
C TRP A 60 6.36 4.92 -5.42
N LEU A 61 5.77 3.71 -5.59
CA LEU A 61 6.50 2.45 -5.45
C LEU A 61 7.63 2.32 -6.49
N ASP A 62 7.38 2.71 -7.74
CA ASP A 62 8.41 2.71 -8.79
C ASP A 62 9.53 3.71 -8.46
N ALA A 63 9.18 4.91 -7.98
CA ALA A 63 10.14 5.92 -7.54
C ALA A 63 11.02 5.42 -6.38
N GLN A 64 10.49 4.64 -5.45
CA GLN A 64 11.29 4.00 -4.38
C GLN A 64 12.28 2.97 -4.93
N ILE A 65 11.89 2.19 -5.95
CA ILE A 65 12.77 1.21 -6.60
C ILE A 65 13.88 1.93 -7.39
N GLN A 66 13.54 3.02 -8.08
CA GLN A 66 14.47 3.84 -8.86
C GLN A 66 15.53 4.53 -7.97
N PHE A 67 15.16 4.94 -6.76
CA PHE A 67 16.09 5.60 -5.82
C PHE A 67 17.12 4.66 -5.19
N GLN A 68 16.99 3.34 -5.39
CA GLN A 68 17.90 2.33 -4.85
C GLN A 68 18.95 1.86 -5.87
N ALA A 69 18.99 2.45 -7.06
CA ALA A 69 20.04 2.20 -8.06
C ALA A 69 21.30 3.03 -7.73
N PRO A 70 22.51 2.41 -7.67
CA PRO A 70 23.77 3.09 -7.36
C PRO A 70 24.27 4.01 -8.48
#